data_AF-A0A7Y5UMY0-F1
#
_entry.id   AF-A0A7Y5UMY0-F1
#
_cell.length_a   1.000
_cell.length_b   1.000
_cell.length_c   1.000
_cell.angle_alpha   90.00
_cell.angle_beta   90.00
_cell.angle_gamma   90.00
#
_symmetry.space_group_name_H-M   'P 1'
#
loop_
_entity.id
_entity.type
_entity.pdbx_description
1 polymer ?
#
loop_
_entity_poly.entity_id
_entity_poly.type
_entity_poly.pdbx_seq_one_letter_code
_entity_poly.pdbx_strand_id
1 'polypeptide(L)'
;MARFVTEAVGMGKRAALAIDRTLRQARGEGEVSTPVSPWVQPRDEAVPLSAISIFYHPKNARAHAPLLGAQERLASGSEVQLGLEIEQALAETERCFSCGTCINCDNCVIYCPDMAVQPRDGGYTVLTDYCKGCGLCVQECPTGSMAMQEELR
;
A
#
# COMPACT_ATOMS: atom_id res chain seq x y z
N MET A 1 -9.48 23.25 -6.55
CA MET A 1 -8.81 23.04 -5.25
C MET A 1 -9.75 22.22 -4.41
N ALA A 2 -9.45 20.93 -4.23
CA ALA A 2 -10.26 20.10 -3.35
C ALA A 2 -10.07 20.61 -1.90
N ARG A 3 -11.13 20.52 -1.08
CA ARG A 3 -11.17 21.05 0.29
C ARG A 3 -11.48 19.90 1.25
N PHE A 4 -10.73 18.81 1.17
CA PHE A 4 -10.93 17.67 2.05
C PHE A 4 -10.03 17.76 3.28
N VAL A 5 -10.52 17.30 4.43
CA VAL A 5 -9.75 17.23 5.69
C VAL A 5 -8.47 16.42 5.51
N THR A 6 -8.52 15.36 4.70
CA THR A 6 -7.36 14.52 4.36
C THR A 6 -6.26 15.30 3.65
N GLU A 7 -6.62 16.24 2.78
CA GLU A 7 -5.67 17.10 2.08
C GLU A 7 -5.01 18.09 3.05
N ALA A 8 -5.79 18.68 3.97
CA ALA A 8 -5.26 19.56 5.01
C ALA A 8 -4.27 18.85 5.95
N VAL A 9 -4.57 17.62 6.37
CA VAL A 9 -3.64 16.78 7.14
C VAL A 9 -2.37 16.48 6.33
N GLY A 10 -2.53 16.14 5.05
CA GLY A 10 -1.40 15.92 4.13
C GLY A 10 -0.52 17.17 3.96
N MET A 11 -1.13 18.36 3.86
CA MET A 11 -0.42 19.63 3.81
C MET A 11 0.37 19.89 5.10
N GLY A 12 -0.22 19.62 6.26
CA GLY A 12 0.46 19.74 7.55
C GLY A 12 1.72 18.88 7.63
N LYS A 13 1.63 17.61 7.20
CA LYS A 13 2.80 16.71 7.13
C LYS A 13 3.89 17.25 6.19
N ARG A 14 3.51 17.72 4.99
CA ARG A 14 4.48 18.30 4.03
C ARG A 14 5.16 19.55 4.59
N ALA A 15 4.41 20.42 5.26
CA ALA A 15 4.95 21.61 5.92
C ALA A 15 5.93 21.24 7.03
N ALA A 16 5.59 20.26 7.90
CA ALA A 16 6.48 19.78 8.94
C ALA A 16 7.80 19.21 8.39
N LEU A 17 7.74 18.41 7.32
CA LEU A 17 8.92 17.86 6.64
C LEU A 17 9.79 18.95 5.97
N ALA A 18 9.17 20.01 5.46
CA ALA A 18 9.91 21.14 4.89
C ALA A 18 10.63 21.93 5.99
N ILE A 19 9.95 22.21 7.11
CA ILE A 19 10.53 22.90 8.27
C ILE A 19 11.70 22.10 8.84
N ASP A 20 11.53 20.79 9.05
CA ASP A 20 12.59 19.91 9.57
C ASP A 20 13.84 19.95 8.66
N ARG A 21 13.65 19.82 7.34
CA ARG A 21 14.75 19.92 6.37
C ARG A 21 15.48 21.27 6.44
N THR A 22 14.76 22.38 6.49
CA THR A 22 15.38 23.71 6.59
C THR A 22 16.15 23.88 7.91
N LEU A 23 15.62 23.40 9.03
CA LEU A 23 16.29 23.50 10.33
C LEU A 23 17.56 22.63 10.39
N ARG A 24 17.53 21.43 9.80
CA ARG A 24 18.71 20.54 9.70
C ARG A 24 19.80 21.15 8.84
N GLN A 25 19.44 21.68 7.67
CA GLN A 25 20.37 22.40 6.80
C GLN A 25 21.02 23.58 7.52
N ALA A 26 20.25 24.37 8.29
CA ALA A 26 20.78 25.48 9.08
C ALA A 26 21.75 25.04 10.20
N ARG A 27 21.66 23.80 10.67
CA ARG A 27 22.57 23.20 11.68
C ARG A 27 23.78 22.49 11.06
N GLY A 28 23.90 22.46 9.73
CA GLY A 28 24.92 21.67 9.04
C GLY A 28 24.68 20.16 9.14
N GLU A 29 23.48 19.73 9.50
CA GLU A 29 23.08 18.33 9.48
C GLU A 29 22.71 17.94 8.04
N GLY A 30 23.26 16.84 7.54
CA GLY A 30 22.95 16.31 6.21
C GLY A 30 21.50 15.84 6.09
N GLU A 31 21.05 15.61 4.85
CA GLU A 31 19.71 15.07 4.59
C GLU A 31 19.61 13.63 5.12
N VAL A 32 18.78 13.42 6.14
CA VAL A 32 18.49 12.07 6.64
C VAL A 32 17.45 11.47 5.71
N SER A 33 17.82 10.42 4.96
CA SER A 33 16.81 9.62 4.29
C SER A 33 15.87 9.08 5.36
N THR A 34 14.57 9.35 5.25
CA THR A 34 13.59 8.58 6.01
C THR A 34 13.94 7.11 5.78
N PRO A 35 14.05 6.27 6.83
CA PRO A 35 14.35 4.86 6.65
C PRO A 35 13.17 4.22 5.94
N VAL A 36 13.22 4.26 4.63
CA VAL A 36 12.54 3.31 3.78
C VAL A 36 13.16 1.98 4.13
N SER A 37 12.34 1.08 4.68
CA SER A 37 12.71 -0.31 4.84
C SER A 37 13.39 -0.78 3.54
N PRO A 38 14.53 -1.50 3.58
CA PRO A 38 15.18 -2.03 2.38
C PRO A 38 14.22 -2.85 1.50
N TRP A 39 13.17 -3.38 2.12
CA TRP A 39 12.15 -4.24 1.54
C TRP A 39 10.93 -3.49 0.99
N VAL A 40 10.84 -2.17 1.20
CA VAL A 40 9.72 -1.34 0.73
C VAL A 40 10.29 -0.17 -0.07
N GLN A 41 10.31 -0.34 -1.38
CA GLN A 41 10.49 0.80 -2.28
C GLN A 41 9.19 1.61 -2.27
N PRO A 42 9.21 2.90 -1.91
CA PRO A 42 8.04 3.75 -2.09
C PRO A 42 7.64 3.68 -3.55
N ARG A 43 6.43 3.18 -3.81
CA ARG A 43 5.78 3.51 -5.07
C ARG A 43 5.20 4.90 -4.89
N ASP A 44 5.63 5.83 -5.74
CA ASP A 44 5.09 7.19 -5.76
C ASP A 44 3.60 7.18 -6.12
N GLU A 45 3.13 6.13 -6.79
CA GLU A 45 1.76 5.99 -7.27
C GLU A 45 0.99 4.92 -6.51
N ALA A 46 -0.22 5.29 -6.06
CA ALA A 46 -1.13 4.37 -5.41
C ALA A 46 -1.58 3.28 -6.38
N VAL A 47 -1.59 2.02 -5.92
CA VAL A 47 -2.10 0.90 -6.74
C VAL A 47 -3.62 1.04 -6.89
N PRO A 48 -4.16 1.21 -8.12
CA PRO A 48 -5.60 1.31 -8.31
C PRO A 48 -6.26 -0.04 -8.07
N LEU A 49 -7.53 -0.05 -7.64
CA LEU A 49 -8.29 -1.30 -7.43
C LEU A 49 -8.35 -2.16 -8.70
N SER A 50 -8.36 -1.55 -9.88
CA SER A 50 -8.35 -2.25 -11.17
C SER A 50 -7.07 -3.05 -11.44
N ALA A 51 -5.98 -2.77 -10.72
CA ALA A 51 -4.73 -3.52 -10.82
C ALA A 51 -4.66 -4.70 -9.83
N ILE A 52 -5.68 -4.89 -8.99
CA ILE A 52 -5.73 -5.93 -7.95
C ILE A 52 -6.66 -7.05 -8.41
N SER A 53 -6.17 -8.29 -8.48
CA SER A 53 -7.06 -9.44 -8.64
C SER A 53 -7.85 -9.70 -7.36
N ILE A 54 -9.10 -9.20 -7.34
CA ILE A 54 -10.01 -9.36 -6.20
C ILE A 54 -10.54 -10.79 -6.05
N PHE A 55 -10.28 -11.67 -7.01
CA PHE A 55 -10.73 -13.08 -6.95
C PHE A 55 -10.17 -13.80 -5.73
N TYR A 56 -8.93 -13.49 -5.34
CA TYR A 56 -8.24 -14.10 -4.21
C TYR A 56 -8.61 -13.48 -2.86
N HIS A 57 -9.47 -12.46 -2.84
CA HIS A 57 -9.85 -11.73 -1.63
C HIS A 57 -11.33 -11.93 -1.30
N PRO A 58 -11.67 -12.71 -0.26
CA PRO A 58 -13.05 -12.97 0.09
C PRO A 58 -13.77 -11.68 0.52
N LYS A 59 -15.05 -11.60 0.17
CA LYS A 59 -15.90 -10.46 0.55
C LYS A 59 -16.33 -10.60 2.00
N ASN A 60 -15.74 -9.78 2.87
CA ASN A 60 -16.09 -9.70 4.28
C ASN A 60 -16.71 -8.34 4.61
N ALA A 61 -17.66 -8.34 5.55
CA ALA A 61 -18.26 -7.11 6.07
C ALA A 61 -17.24 -6.30 6.86
N ARG A 62 -17.37 -4.97 6.82
CA ARG A 62 -16.51 -4.08 7.60
C ARG A 62 -16.85 -4.17 9.08
N ALA A 63 -15.83 -4.32 9.93
CA ALA A 63 -16.00 -4.20 11.37
C ALA A 63 -16.48 -2.79 11.75
N HIS A 64 -17.51 -2.71 12.59
CA HIS A 64 -18.05 -1.42 13.03
C HIS A 64 -17.39 -0.99 14.33
N ALA A 65 -16.60 0.08 14.27
CA ALA A 65 -16.03 0.71 15.46
C ALA A 65 -17.16 1.33 16.32
N PRO A 66 -17.22 1.04 17.63
CA PRO A 66 -18.22 1.64 18.49
C PRO A 66 -18.00 3.15 18.58
N LEU A 67 -19.09 3.89 18.72
CA LEU A 67 -19.05 5.34 18.88
C LEU A 67 -19.45 5.69 20.30
N LEU A 68 -18.76 6.66 20.90
CA LEU A 68 -19.08 7.15 22.24
C LEU A 68 -20.52 7.68 22.32
N GLY A 69 -21.16 7.68 23.48
CA GLY A 69 -22.53 8.22 23.63
C GLY A 69 -22.59 9.73 23.35
N ALA A 70 -23.69 10.23 22.80
CA ALA A 70 -23.82 11.66 22.46
C ALA A 70 -23.61 12.59 23.67
N GLN A 71 -24.12 12.20 24.85
CA GLN A 71 -23.92 12.99 26.08
C GLN A 71 -22.45 13.03 26.51
N GLU A 72 -21.74 11.90 26.42
CA GLU A 72 -20.32 11.80 26.75
C GLU A 72 -19.45 12.63 25.78
N ARG A 73 -19.76 12.60 24.49
CA ARG A 73 -19.09 13.45 23.47
C ARG A 73 -19.19 14.95 23.76
N LEU A 74 -20.28 15.38 24.39
CA LEU A 74 -20.48 16.78 24.77
C LEU A 74 -19.80 17.12 26.10
N ALA A 75 -19.66 16.13 26.97
CA ALA A 75 -19.11 16.29 28.32
C ALA A 75 -17.58 16.11 28.37
N SER A 76 -16.98 15.38 27.42
CA SER A 76 -15.54 15.13 27.38
C SER A 76 -14.91 15.50 26.03
N GLY A 77 -13.60 15.75 26.04
CA GLY A 77 -12.78 15.86 24.82
C GLY A 77 -12.24 14.52 24.34
N SER A 78 -12.84 13.40 24.75
CA SER A 78 -12.39 12.05 24.39
C SER A 78 -12.62 11.74 22.91
N GLU A 79 -11.88 10.77 22.39
CA GLU A 79 -12.08 10.30 21.01
C GLU A 79 -13.49 9.75 20.80
N VAL A 80 -14.14 10.18 19.70
CA VAL A 80 -15.55 9.83 19.42
C VAL A 80 -15.69 8.43 18.84
N GLN A 81 -14.79 8.06 17.93
CA GLN A 81 -14.74 6.73 17.33
C GLN A 81 -13.76 5.89 18.15
N LEU A 82 -14.30 4.93 18.89
CA LEU A 82 -13.50 4.08 19.75
C LEU A 82 -12.77 3.02 18.93
N GLY A 83 -11.78 2.37 19.56
CA GLY A 83 -11.04 1.27 18.94
C GLY A 83 -11.91 0.05 18.65
N LEU A 84 -11.42 -0.79 17.74
CA LEU A 84 -11.95 -2.14 17.56
C LEU A 84 -11.49 -3.04 18.70
N GLU A 85 -12.33 -4.00 19.08
CA GLU A 85 -11.89 -5.11 19.92
C GLU A 85 -10.83 -5.94 19.17
N ILE A 86 -9.98 -6.64 19.91
CA ILE A 86 -8.83 -7.33 19.31
C ILE A 86 -9.24 -8.34 18.24
N GLU A 87 -10.34 -9.07 18.44
CA GLU A 87 -10.86 -10.03 17.46
C GLU A 87 -11.35 -9.33 16.19
N GLN A 88 -12.00 -8.17 16.33
CA GLN A 88 -12.46 -7.37 15.21
C GLN A 88 -11.28 -6.78 14.43
N ALA A 89 -10.24 -6.33 15.15
CA ALA A 89 -9.02 -5.81 14.54
C ALA A 89 -8.31 -6.89 13.74
N LEU A 90 -8.16 -8.10 14.29
CA LEU A 90 -7.58 -9.26 13.60
C LEU A 90 -8.38 -9.62 12.35
N ALA A 91 -9.70 -9.71 12.44
CA ALA A 91 -10.55 -9.99 11.28
C ALA A 91 -10.44 -8.91 10.18
N GLU A 92 -10.25 -7.64 10.56
CA GLU A 92 -10.05 -6.56 9.59
C GLU A 92 -8.69 -6.67 8.87
N THR A 93 -7.67 -7.25 9.51
CA THR A 93 -6.37 -7.50 8.83
C THR A 93 -6.49 -8.43 7.62
N GLU A 94 -7.43 -9.39 7.67
CA GLU A 94 -7.68 -10.32 6.56
C GLU A 94 -8.34 -9.65 5.35
N ARG A 95 -8.84 -8.43 5.49
CA ARG A 95 -9.40 -7.62 4.39
C ARG A 95 -8.34 -6.78 3.67
N CYS A 96 -7.09 -6.80 4.15
CA CYS A 96 -5.99 -6.05 3.55
C CYS A 96 -5.53 -6.71 2.23
N PHE A 97 -5.51 -5.93 1.15
CA PHE A 97 -5.01 -6.41 -0.14
C PHE A 97 -3.48 -6.51 -0.24
N SER A 98 -2.74 -6.09 0.79
CA SER A 98 -1.28 -5.92 0.73
C SER A 98 -0.83 -5.16 -0.53
N CYS A 99 -1.62 -4.18 -0.96
CA CYS A 99 -1.50 -3.57 -2.27
C CYS A 99 -0.11 -2.96 -2.50
N GLY A 100 0.44 -3.19 -3.69
CA GLY A 100 1.78 -2.74 -4.06
C GLY A 100 2.93 -3.51 -3.42
N THR A 101 2.65 -4.49 -2.55
CA THR A 101 3.66 -5.35 -1.93
C THR A 101 3.54 -6.78 -2.44
N CYS A 102 4.65 -7.34 -2.94
CA CYS A 102 4.69 -8.76 -3.31
C CYS A 102 4.58 -9.62 -2.03
N ILE A 103 3.69 -10.61 -2.04
CA ILE A 103 3.47 -11.55 -0.92
C ILE A 103 3.94 -12.97 -1.24
N ASN A 104 4.73 -13.14 -2.31
CA ASN A 104 5.31 -14.42 -2.72
C ASN A 104 4.27 -15.56 -2.90
N CYS A 105 3.12 -15.24 -3.50
CA CYS A 105 2.01 -16.18 -3.72
C CYS A 105 2.18 -17.11 -4.94
N ASP A 106 3.25 -16.97 -5.73
CA ASP A 106 3.55 -17.74 -6.94
C ASP A 106 2.55 -17.66 -8.10
N ASN A 107 1.44 -16.91 -8.00
CA ASN A 107 0.49 -16.74 -9.11
C ASN A 107 1.17 -16.32 -10.42
N CYS A 108 2.09 -15.35 -10.36
CA CYS A 108 2.80 -14.87 -11.54
C CYS A 108 3.63 -15.96 -12.25
N VAL A 109 4.11 -16.97 -11.52
CA VAL A 109 4.82 -18.13 -12.06
C VAL A 109 3.80 -19.11 -12.66
N ILE A 110 2.74 -19.43 -11.91
CA ILE A 110 1.71 -20.40 -12.30
C ILE A 110 0.98 -19.97 -13.58
N TYR A 111 0.66 -18.68 -13.70
CA TYR A 111 -0.10 -18.14 -14.84
C TYR A 111 0.77 -17.73 -16.02
N CYS A 112 2.10 -17.83 -15.93
CA CYS A 112 2.96 -17.52 -17.07
C CYS A 112 3.01 -18.71 -18.05
N PRO A 113 2.39 -18.61 -19.25
CA PRO A 113 2.36 -19.73 -20.19
C PRO A 113 3.74 -20.07 -20.76
N ASP A 114 4.65 -19.09 -20.78
CA ASP A 114 5.99 -19.20 -21.36
C ASP A 114 7.08 -19.47 -20.30
N MET A 115 6.70 -19.68 -19.03
CA MET A 115 7.66 -19.89 -17.92
C MET A 115 8.72 -18.77 -17.81
N ALA A 116 8.35 -17.55 -18.19
CA ALA A 116 9.23 -16.38 -18.21
C ALA A 116 9.36 -15.68 -16.85
N VAL A 117 8.74 -16.19 -15.78
CA VAL A 117 8.80 -15.62 -14.43
C VAL A 117 9.57 -16.58 -13.52
N GLN A 118 10.63 -16.10 -12.87
CA GLN A 118 11.47 -16.89 -11.97
C GLN A 118 11.50 -16.31 -10.55
N PRO A 119 11.45 -17.16 -9.50
CA PRO A 119 11.67 -16.71 -8.13
C PRO A 119 13.06 -16.09 -7.94
N ARG A 120 13.13 -15.04 -7.13
CA ARG A 120 14.36 -14.38 -6.66
C ARG A 120 14.19 -13.97 -5.20
N ASP A 121 15.28 -13.58 -4.54
CA ASP A 121 15.25 -13.18 -3.13
C ASP A 121 14.19 -12.09 -2.88
N GLY A 122 13.13 -12.46 -2.14
CA GLY A 122 12.03 -11.55 -1.79
C GLY A 122 11.00 -11.27 -2.90
N GLY A 123 10.99 -12.01 -4.01
CA GLY A 123 9.99 -11.79 -5.08
C GLY A 123 10.25 -12.58 -6.36
N TYR A 124 10.05 -11.93 -7.50
CA TYR A 124 10.14 -12.57 -8.82
C TYR A 124 10.81 -11.66 -9.83
N THR A 125 11.46 -12.26 -10.82
CA THR A 125 12.04 -11.56 -11.98
C THR A 125 11.42 -12.10 -13.25
N VAL A 126 11.09 -11.19 -14.18
CA VAL A 126 10.62 -11.53 -15.51
C VAL A 126 11.83 -11.61 -16.44
N LEU A 127 12.02 -12.75 -17.08
CA LEU A 127 13.01 -12.94 -18.14
C LEU A 127 12.45 -12.38 -19.45
N THR A 128 12.84 -11.14 -19.78
CA THR A 128 12.29 -10.38 -20.91
C THR A 128 12.47 -11.09 -22.25
N ASP A 129 13.60 -11.77 -22.46
CA ASP A 129 13.87 -12.54 -23.68
C ASP A 129 12.85 -13.67 -23.95
N TYR A 130 12.21 -14.18 -22.90
CA TYR A 130 11.20 -15.23 -22.99
C TYR A 130 9.77 -14.69 -22.89
N CYS A 131 9.59 -13.49 -22.35
CA CYS A 131 8.28 -12.87 -22.18
C CYS A 131 7.61 -12.58 -23.55
N LYS A 132 6.35 -12.98 -23.70
CA LYS A 132 5.54 -12.70 -24.91
C LYS A 132 4.59 -11.53 -24.75
N GLY A 133 4.60 -10.87 -23.59
CA GLY A 133 3.79 -9.67 -23.34
C GLY A 133 2.30 -9.93 -23.12
N CYS A 134 1.88 -11.15 -22.76
CA CYS A 134 0.46 -11.50 -22.61
C CYS A 134 -0.24 -10.84 -21.40
N GLY A 135 0.52 -10.43 -20.38
CA GLY A 135 -0.01 -9.72 -19.21
C GLY A 135 -0.75 -10.56 -18.16
N LEU A 136 -0.85 -11.89 -18.33
CA LEU A 136 -1.55 -12.77 -17.39
C LEU A 136 -1.00 -12.68 -15.96
N CYS A 137 0.32 -12.63 -15.80
CA CYS A 137 0.96 -12.48 -14.48
C CYS A 137 0.60 -11.16 -13.78
N VAL A 138 0.32 -10.10 -14.56
CA VAL A 138 -0.15 -8.81 -14.04
C VAL A 138 -1.62 -8.90 -13.65
N GLN A 139 -2.46 -9.49 -14.51
CA GLN A 139 -3.89 -9.65 -14.25
C GLN A 139 -4.17 -10.51 -13.00
N GLU A 140 -3.38 -11.56 -12.78
CA GLU A 140 -3.59 -12.51 -11.67
C GLU A 140 -2.82 -12.15 -10.40
N CYS A 141 -2.19 -10.96 -10.35
CA CYS A 141 -1.51 -10.49 -9.16
C CYS A 141 -2.54 -10.04 -8.10
N PRO A 142 -2.65 -10.72 -6.94
CA PRO A 142 -3.64 -10.37 -5.92
C PRO A 142 -3.32 -9.06 -5.19
N THR A 143 -2.13 -8.49 -5.38
CA THR A 143 -1.71 -7.26 -4.71
C THR A 143 -1.42 -6.12 -5.68
N GLY A 144 -1.57 -6.35 -7.00
CA GLY A 144 -1.23 -5.36 -8.03
C GLY A 144 0.25 -4.93 -8.01
N SER A 145 1.14 -5.83 -7.61
CA SER A 145 2.58 -5.57 -7.52
C SER A 145 3.31 -5.69 -8.85
N MET A 146 2.69 -6.26 -9.88
CA MET A 146 3.26 -6.35 -11.23
C MET A 146 2.63 -5.30 -12.14
N ALA A 147 3.39 -4.82 -13.13
CA ALA A 147 2.92 -3.89 -14.14
C ALA A 147 3.48 -4.29 -15.51
N MET A 148 2.70 -4.06 -16.56
CA MET A 148 3.18 -4.16 -17.93
C MET A 148 4.02 -2.95 -18.28
N GLN A 149 5.13 -3.18 -18.99
CA GLN A 149 6.00 -2.14 -19.52
C GLN A 149 6.30 -2.46 -20.98
N GLU A 150 6.38 -1.43 -21.81
CA GLU A 150 6.84 -1.58 -23.19
C GLU A 150 8.36 -1.82 -23.19
N GLU A 151 8.82 -2.79 -23.97
CA GLU A 151 10.24 -3.03 -24.16
C GLU A 151 10.81 -1.92 -25.06
N LEU A 152 11.58 -1.01 -24.48
CA LEU A 152 12.30 0.01 -25.24
C LEU A 152 13.46 -0.65 -25.99
N ARG A 153 13.35 -0.75 -27.32
CA ARG A 153 14.41 -1.19 -28.22
C ARG A 153 15.03 -0.02 -28.97
#